data_AF-A8Y1H7-F1
#
_entry.id   AF-A8Y1H7-F1
#
_cell.length_a   1.000
_cell.length_b   1.000
_cell.length_c   1.000
_cell.angle_alpha   90.00
_cell.angle_beta   90.00
_cell.angle_gamma   90.00
#
_symmetry.space_group_name_H-M   'P 1'
#
loop_
_entity.id
_entity.type
_entity.pdbx_description
1 polymer ?
#
loop_
_entity_poly.entity_id
_entity_poly.type
_entity_poly.pdbx_seq_one_letter_code
_entity_poly.pdbx_strand_id
1 'polypeptide(L)'
;MLCCSKKQSKQAIRVSLIISVLVDVCLCAALFVSLAYYWINGKSFSPHYIVGFMAFFVLFAGFFISLMVAVHTKDIRAILVSVAFTVTRFICAIIVVISWMSEYHSTEEANKAAKEGEDPYEWISHRKAILLAFAGIYIKIFISQLFILNRYYSHAAETEREAKEREIDMEF
;
A
#
# COMPACT_ATOMS: atom_id res chain seq x y z
N MET A 1 -29.24 -23.31 -0.97
CA MET A 1 -27.78 -23.43 -0.77
C MET A 1 -26.97 -22.21 -1.26
N LEU A 2 -27.37 -21.53 -2.35
CA LEU A 2 -26.67 -20.32 -2.86
C LEU A 2 -26.59 -19.13 -1.87
N CYS A 3 -27.58 -18.97 -0.99
CA CYS A 3 -27.62 -17.85 -0.04
C CYS A 3 -26.54 -17.95 1.07
N CYS A 4 -26.23 -19.16 1.56
CA CYS A 4 -25.13 -19.38 2.51
C CYS A 4 -23.76 -19.14 1.88
N SER A 5 -23.58 -19.53 0.61
CA SER A 5 -22.35 -19.29 -0.16
C SER A 5 -22.12 -17.78 -0.40
N LYS A 6 -23.15 -17.02 -0.77
CA LYS A 6 -23.06 -15.54 -0.89
C LYS A 6 -22.69 -14.88 0.46
N LYS A 7 -23.25 -15.36 1.58
CA LYS A 7 -22.98 -14.81 2.93
C LYS A 7 -21.55 -15.09 3.39
N GLN A 8 -21.05 -16.31 3.18
CA GLN A 8 -19.65 -16.68 3.44
C GLN A 8 -18.66 -15.90 2.54
N SER A 9 -18.99 -15.70 1.26
CA SER A 9 -18.18 -14.87 0.35
C SER A 9 -18.06 -13.42 0.82
N LYS A 10 -19.16 -12.79 1.26
CA LYS A 10 -19.14 -11.41 1.79
C LYS A 10 -18.28 -11.27 3.05
N GLN A 11 -18.33 -12.25 3.94
CA GLN A 11 -17.54 -12.23 5.17
C GLN A 11 -16.05 -12.45 4.88
N ALA A 12 -15.71 -13.37 3.97
CA ALA A 12 -14.32 -13.60 3.54
C ALA A 12 -13.69 -12.35 2.91
N ILE A 13 -14.43 -11.64 2.04
CA ILE A 13 -13.92 -10.42 1.38
C ILE A 13 -13.65 -9.30 2.39
N ARG A 14 -14.52 -9.11 3.38
CA ARG A 14 -14.32 -8.14 4.46
C ARG A 14 -13.10 -8.48 5.30
N VAL A 15 -12.93 -9.75 5.67
CA VAL A 15 -11.76 -10.21 6.43
C VAL A 15 -10.48 -10.01 5.63
N SER A 16 -10.47 -10.37 4.33
CA SER A 16 -9.33 -10.13 3.45
C SER A 16 -9.00 -8.64 3.32
N LEU A 17 -10.00 -7.77 3.24
CA LEU A 17 -9.80 -6.32 3.22
C LEU A 17 -9.14 -5.83 4.53
N ILE A 18 -9.64 -6.27 5.68
CA ILE A 18 -9.08 -5.90 7.00
C ILE A 18 -7.63 -6.37 7.12
N ILE A 19 -7.36 -7.63 6.81
CA ILE A 19 -5.99 -8.19 6.86
C ILE A 19 -5.08 -7.39 5.93
N SER A 20 -5.55 -7.08 4.74
CA SER A 20 -4.77 -6.34 3.75
C SER A 20 -4.45 -4.92 4.20
N VAL A 21 -5.38 -4.22 4.86
CA VAL A 21 -5.15 -2.91 5.46
C VAL A 21 -4.19 -3.00 6.65
N LEU A 22 -4.31 -4.03 7.49
CA LEU A 22 -3.41 -4.23 8.63
C LEU A 22 -1.95 -4.45 8.19
N VAL A 23 -1.74 -5.27 7.16
CA VAL A 23 -0.41 -5.47 6.56
C VAL A 23 0.15 -4.13 6.09
N ASP A 24 -0.67 -3.30 5.47
CA ASP A 24 -0.30 -1.99 4.95
C ASP A 24 0.06 -0.99 6.05
N VAL A 25 -0.72 -0.96 7.14
CA VAL A 25 -0.43 -0.18 8.36
C VAL A 25 0.89 -0.61 8.97
N CYS A 26 1.13 -1.91 9.12
CA CYS A 26 2.38 -2.44 9.66
C CYS A 26 3.59 -2.04 8.81
N LEU A 27 3.47 -2.12 7.48
CA LEU A 27 4.52 -1.68 6.56
C LEU A 27 4.78 -0.18 6.67
N CYS A 28 3.72 0.63 6.71
CA CYS A 28 3.83 2.07 6.86
C CYS A 28 4.51 2.44 8.20
N ALA A 29 4.14 1.76 9.29
CA ALA A 29 4.78 1.94 10.60
C ALA A 29 6.25 1.52 10.59
N ALA A 30 6.60 0.39 9.96
CA ALA A 30 7.98 -0.06 9.84
C ALA A 30 8.86 0.94 9.07
N LEU A 31 8.35 1.49 7.96
CA LEU A 31 9.02 2.55 7.21
C LEU A 31 9.19 3.83 8.04
N PHE A 32 8.18 4.18 8.84
CA PHE A 32 8.25 5.36 9.71
C PHE A 32 9.30 5.20 10.81
N VAL A 33 9.34 4.04 11.46
CA VAL A 33 10.37 3.72 12.48
C VAL A 33 11.77 3.75 11.87
N SER A 34 11.93 3.20 10.65
CA SER A 34 13.20 3.26 9.91
C SER A 34 13.62 4.71 9.64
N LEU A 35 12.70 5.57 9.18
CA LEU A 35 12.98 6.97 8.94
C LEU A 35 13.32 7.72 10.24
N ALA A 36 12.59 7.47 11.33
CA ALA A 36 12.82 8.08 12.62
C ALA A 36 14.18 7.68 13.22
N TYR A 37 14.56 6.40 13.11
CA TYR A 37 15.87 5.91 13.54
C TYR A 37 17.01 6.65 12.83
N TYR A 38 16.91 6.82 11.51
CA TYR A 38 17.91 7.55 10.74
C TYR A 38 18.02 9.02 11.16
N TRP A 39 16.86 9.68 11.35
CA TRP A 39 16.81 11.08 11.78
C TRP A 39 17.46 11.29 13.15
N ILE A 40 17.16 10.41 14.11
CA ILE A 40 17.68 10.50 15.49
C ILE A 40 19.20 10.25 15.52
N ASN A 41 19.73 9.38 14.65
CA ASN A 41 21.15 9.07 14.57
C ASN A 41 21.95 10.03 13.67
N GLY A 42 21.35 11.14 13.21
CA GLY A 42 22.04 12.17 12.42
C GLY A 42 22.46 11.72 11.02
N LYS A 43 21.90 10.61 10.52
CA LYS A 43 22.18 10.09 9.18
C LYS A 43 21.28 10.78 8.15
N SER A 44 21.87 11.39 7.12
CA SER A 44 21.10 12.06 6.07
C SER A 44 20.76 11.12 4.92
N PHE A 45 19.46 10.92 4.66
CA PHE A 45 19.03 10.42 3.36
C PHE A 45 19.20 11.50 2.30
N SER A 46 19.51 11.08 1.08
CA SER A 46 19.49 12.00 -0.04
C SER A 46 18.07 12.54 -0.28
N PRO A 47 17.90 13.81 -0.70
CA PRO A 47 16.60 14.50 -0.70
C PRO A 47 15.47 13.77 -1.46
N HIS A 48 15.78 13.04 -2.51
CA HIS A 48 14.77 12.29 -3.28
C HIS A 48 14.18 11.11 -2.48
N TYR A 49 14.92 10.50 -1.54
CA TYR A 49 14.38 9.45 -0.67
C TYR A 49 13.40 10.05 0.34
N ILE A 50 13.74 11.21 0.90
CA ILE A 50 12.85 11.94 1.81
C ILE A 50 11.54 12.29 1.10
N VAL A 51 11.63 12.82 -0.13
CA VAL A 51 10.44 13.13 -0.94
C VAL A 51 9.63 11.86 -1.25
N GLY A 52 10.30 10.76 -1.61
CA GLY A 52 9.65 9.47 -1.87
C GLY A 52 8.92 8.91 -0.65
N PHE A 53 9.56 8.92 0.52
CA PHE A 53 8.94 8.48 1.78
C PHE A 53 7.75 9.37 2.17
N MET A 54 7.91 10.69 2.11
CA MET A 54 6.83 11.63 2.44
C MET A 54 5.64 11.49 1.50
N ALA A 55 5.88 11.35 0.19
CA ALA A 55 4.83 11.08 -0.79
C ALA A 55 4.09 9.77 -0.47
N PHE A 56 4.82 8.72 -0.09
CA PHE A 56 4.22 7.45 0.31
C PHE A 56 3.31 7.59 1.53
N PHE A 57 3.72 8.33 2.57
CA PHE A 57 2.90 8.59 3.77
C PHE A 57 1.64 9.39 3.45
N VAL A 58 1.75 10.44 2.64
CA VAL A 58 0.58 11.24 2.22
C VAL A 58 -0.41 10.38 1.45
N LEU A 59 0.07 9.55 0.52
CA LEU A 59 -0.78 8.65 -0.24
C LEU A 59 -1.40 7.55 0.62
N PHE A 60 -0.68 7.04 1.62
CA PHE A 60 -1.22 6.07 2.59
C PHE A 60 -2.33 6.69 3.44
N ALA A 61 -2.12 7.90 3.97
CA ALA A 61 -3.13 8.62 4.74
C ALA A 61 -4.39 8.89 3.90
N GLY A 62 -4.22 9.35 2.65
CA GLY A 62 -5.31 9.54 1.70
C GLY A 62 -6.10 8.27 1.43
N PHE A 63 -5.40 7.15 1.17
CA PHE A 63 -6.00 5.83 1.03
C PHE A 63 -6.81 5.44 2.28
N PHE A 64 -6.22 5.57 3.47
CA PHE A 64 -6.84 5.15 4.73
C PHE A 64 -8.12 5.93 5.02
N ILE A 65 -8.07 7.26 4.86
CA ILE A 65 -9.24 8.14 5.03
C ILE A 65 -10.33 7.77 4.03
N SER A 66 -9.96 7.64 2.75
CA SER A 66 -10.90 7.26 1.68
C SER A 66 -11.57 5.90 1.96
N LEU A 67 -10.80 4.93 2.45
CA LEU A 67 -11.31 3.62 2.78
C LEU A 67 -12.25 3.65 4.01
N MET A 68 -11.90 4.41 5.04
CA MET A 68 -12.78 4.60 6.21
C MET A 68 -14.12 5.23 5.82
N VAL A 69 -14.08 6.25 4.96
CA VAL A 69 -15.30 6.84 4.39
C VAL A 69 -16.08 5.79 3.62
N ALA A 70 -15.44 5.05 2.71
CA ALA A 70 -16.09 4.00 1.92
C ALA A 70 -16.77 2.91 2.77
N VAL A 71 -16.12 2.49 3.86
CA VAL A 71 -16.68 1.49 4.78
C VAL A 71 -17.86 2.05 5.57
N HIS A 72 -17.80 3.32 5.99
CA HIS A 72 -18.84 3.94 6.82
C HIS A 72 -20.07 4.37 6.00
N THR A 73 -19.86 5.07 4.88
CA THR A 73 -20.93 5.63 4.05
C THR A 73 -21.47 4.65 3.01
N LYS A 74 -20.72 3.57 2.73
CA LYS A 74 -20.97 2.65 1.60
C LYS A 74 -21.01 3.36 0.24
N ASP A 75 -20.42 4.55 0.14
CA ASP A 75 -20.38 5.33 -1.09
C ASP A 75 -19.39 4.71 -2.09
N ILE A 76 -19.91 4.36 -3.26
CA ILE A 76 -19.13 3.81 -4.39
C ILE A 76 -18.03 4.79 -4.83
N ARG A 77 -18.26 6.11 -4.72
CA ARG A 77 -17.26 7.12 -5.08
C ARG A 77 -16.02 7.04 -4.19
N ALA A 78 -16.20 6.81 -2.89
CA ALA A 78 -15.10 6.64 -1.95
C ALA A 78 -14.32 5.33 -2.21
N ILE A 79 -14.98 4.29 -2.72
CA ILE A 79 -14.29 3.07 -3.16
C ILE A 79 -13.40 3.35 -4.38
N LEU A 80 -13.90 4.10 -5.38
CA LEU A 80 -13.11 4.49 -6.56
C LEU A 80 -11.89 5.34 -6.18
N VAL A 81 -12.07 6.29 -5.26
CA VAL A 81 -10.95 7.10 -4.73
C VAL A 81 -9.91 6.23 -4.02
N SER A 82 -10.35 5.21 -3.27
CA SER A 82 -9.44 4.26 -2.61
C SER A 82 -8.64 3.44 -3.61
N VAL A 83 -9.25 3.02 -4.73
CA VAL A 83 -8.56 2.36 -5.84
C VAL A 83 -7.53 3.30 -6.48
N ALA A 84 -7.90 4.55 -6.75
CA ALA A 84 -6.99 5.56 -7.30
C ALA A 84 -5.76 5.76 -6.41
N PHE A 85 -5.95 5.94 -5.10
CA PHE A 85 -4.83 6.04 -4.16
C PHE A 85 -3.95 4.79 -4.16
N THR A 86 -4.54 3.59 -4.25
CA THR A 86 -3.78 2.33 -4.32
C THR A 86 -2.90 2.28 -5.56
N VAL A 87 -3.42 2.69 -6.72
CA VAL A 87 -2.64 2.78 -7.98
C VAL A 87 -1.53 3.82 -7.87
N THR A 88 -1.83 5.01 -7.34
CA THR A 88 -0.80 6.06 -7.18
C THR A 88 0.30 5.63 -6.22
N ARG A 89 -0.03 4.92 -5.12
CA ARG A 89 0.96 4.33 -4.21
C ARG A 89 1.84 3.30 -4.90
N PHE A 90 1.26 2.46 -5.74
CA PHE A 90 2.00 1.48 -6.52
C PHE A 90 2.99 2.16 -7.48
N ILE A 91 2.55 3.19 -8.21
CA ILE A 91 3.42 3.97 -9.10
C ILE A 91 4.54 4.66 -8.31
N CYS A 92 4.21 5.28 -7.17
CA CYS A 92 5.18 5.91 -6.28
C CYS A 92 6.25 4.91 -5.80
N ALA A 93 5.84 3.72 -5.37
CA ALA A 93 6.76 2.67 -4.96
C ALA A 93 7.69 2.22 -6.11
N ILE A 94 7.16 2.08 -7.33
CA ILE A 94 7.98 1.76 -8.52
C ILE A 94 9.01 2.86 -8.79
N ILE A 95 8.60 4.13 -8.76
CA ILE A 95 9.52 5.25 -9.00
C ILE A 95 10.64 5.26 -7.96
N VAL A 96 10.31 5.10 -6.67
CA VAL A 96 11.32 5.02 -5.60
C VAL A 96 12.29 3.87 -5.82
N VAL A 97 11.81 2.69 -6.21
CA VAL A 97 12.67 1.53 -6.52
C VAL A 97 13.58 1.81 -7.73
N ILE A 98 13.05 2.43 -8.80
CA ILE A 98 13.84 2.78 -9.99
C ILE A 98 14.91 3.82 -9.64
N SER A 99 14.55 4.88 -8.90
CA SER A 99 15.50 5.89 -8.43
C SER A 99 16.60 5.25 -7.59
N TRP A 100 16.25 4.33 -6.70
CA TRP A 100 17.21 3.59 -5.89
C TRP A 100 18.15 2.71 -6.73
N MET A 101 17.64 2.06 -7.79
CA MET A 101 18.50 1.31 -8.70
C MET A 101 19.42 2.20 -9.54
N SER A 102 18.97 3.41 -9.88
CA SER A 102 19.68 4.35 -10.75
C SER A 102 20.84 5.08 -10.08
N GLU A 103 20.76 5.34 -8.77
CA GLU A 103 21.78 6.12 -8.04
C GLU A 103 23.00 5.33 -7.59
N TYR A 104 23.10 4.07 -7.98
CA TYR A 104 24.24 3.25 -7.61
C TYR A 104 25.49 3.62 -8.42
N HIS A 105 26.13 4.73 -8.06
CA HIS A 105 27.42 5.16 -8.61
C HIS A 105 28.56 5.00 -7.59
N SER A 106 29.57 4.27 -8.07
CA SER A 106 30.92 4.04 -7.55
C SER A 106 31.09 3.01 -6.42
N THR A 107 31.85 1.98 -6.77
CA THR A 107 32.43 0.92 -5.94
C THR A 107 33.34 1.43 -4.82
N GLU A 108 33.57 2.75 -4.70
CA GLU A 108 34.44 3.36 -3.69
C GLU A 108 33.73 3.62 -2.36
N GLU A 109 32.47 4.05 -2.35
CA GLU A 109 31.73 4.32 -1.11
C GLU A 109 31.35 3.02 -0.37
N ALA A 110 30.99 1.97 -1.13
CA ALA A 110 30.72 0.64 -0.59
C ALA A 110 31.94 0.00 0.10
N ASN A 111 33.17 0.38 -0.28
CA ASN A 111 34.41 -0.10 0.34
C ASN A 111 34.80 0.68 1.60
N LYS A 112 34.31 1.92 1.79
CA LYS A 112 34.50 2.68 3.04
C LYS A 112 33.54 2.23 4.15
N ALA A 113 32.29 1.92 3.82
CA ALA A 113 31.28 1.43 4.77
C ALA A 113 31.68 0.10 5.46
N ALA A 114 32.47 -0.75 4.80
CA ALA A 114 32.97 -2.01 5.37
C ALA A 114 34.05 -1.84 6.46
N LYS A 115 34.64 -0.64 6.63
CA LYS A 115 35.76 -0.40 7.56
C LYS A 115 35.38 0.29 8.88
N GLU A 116 34.19 0.89 9.01
CA GLU A 116 33.81 1.70 10.19
C GLU A 116 32.78 1.03 11.13
N GLY A 117 32.46 -0.24 10.91
CA GLY A 117 31.42 -0.95 11.67
C GLY A 117 30.07 -0.84 10.94
N GLU A 118 29.60 -1.95 10.39
CA GLU A 118 28.41 -1.97 9.54
C GLU A 118 27.15 -1.61 10.34
N ASP A 119 26.59 -0.42 10.08
CA ASP A 119 25.20 -0.16 10.44
C ASP A 119 24.32 -1.14 9.63
N PRO A 120 23.47 -1.97 10.28
CA PRO A 120 22.62 -2.94 9.59
C PRO A 120 21.72 -2.31 8.52
N TYR A 121 21.36 -1.02 8.64
CA TYR A 121 20.56 -0.35 7.62
C TYR A 121 21.37 0.08 6.40
N GLU A 122 22.63 0.51 6.57
CA GLU A 122 23.55 0.75 5.44
C GLU A 122 23.87 -0.56 4.72
N TRP A 123 24.08 -1.63 5.48
CA TRP A 123 24.31 -2.97 4.96
C TRP A 123 23.14 -3.48 4.07
N ILE A 124 21.89 -3.24 4.49
CA ILE A 124 20.69 -3.57 3.69
C ILE A 124 20.61 -2.69 2.44
N SER A 125 20.89 -1.39 2.56
CA SER A 125 20.80 -0.43 1.45
C SER A 125 21.79 -0.73 0.32
N HIS A 126 22.94 -1.35 0.62
CA HIS A 126 23.96 -1.74 -0.36
C HIS A 126 23.65 -3.08 -1.05
N ARG A 127 22.74 -3.90 -0.54
CA ARG A 127 22.37 -5.18 -1.16
C ARG A 127 21.11 -5.05 -2.00
N LYS A 128 21.30 -4.71 -3.28
CA LYS A 128 20.24 -4.63 -4.32
C LYS A 128 19.28 -5.82 -4.32
N ALA A 129 19.76 -7.03 -4.02
CA ALA A 129 18.93 -8.24 -3.96
C ALA A 129 17.88 -8.21 -2.84
N ILE A 130 18.21 -7.65 -1.66
CA ILE A 130 17.28 -7.54 -0.53
C ILE A 130 16.24 -6.46 -0.84
N LEU A 131 16.66 -5.35 -1.43
CA LEU A 131 15.77 -4.27 -1.87
C LEU A 131 14.81 -4.70 -2.98
N LEU A 132 15.29 -5.48 -3.96
CA LEU A 132 14.46 -6.10 -4.99
C LEU A 132 13.45 -7.10 -4.38
N ALA A 133 13.87 -7.87 -3.38
CA ALA A 133 12.96 -8.76 -2.67
C ALA A 133 11.87 -7.97 -1.92
N PHE A 134 12.22 -6.89 -1.22
CA PHE A 134 11.25 -5.99 -0.59
C PHE A 134 10.30 -5.36 -1.61
N ALA A 135 10.82 -4.84 -2.72
CA ALA A 135 10.00 -4.29 -3.80
C ALA A 135 9.03 -5.35 -4.36
N GLY A 136 9.49 -6.59 -4.56
CA GLY A 136 8.66 -7.70 -5.01
C GLY A 136 7.54 -8.06 -4.02
N ILE A 137 7.82 -8.01 -2.71
CA ILE A 137 6.81 -8.19 -1.66
C ILE A 137 5.78 -7.06 -1.72
N TYR A 138 6.21 -5.81 -1.82
CA TYR A 138 5.31 -4.65 -1.95
C TYR A 138 4.40 -4.76 -3.17
N ILE A 139 4.95 -5.08 -4.34
CA ILE A 139 4.19 -5.26 -5.58
C ILE A 139 3.10 -6.33 -5.40
N LYS A 140 3.44 -7.47 -4.79
CA LYS A 140 2.46 -8.54 -4.52
C LYS A 140 1.34 -8.08 -3.58
N ILE A 141 1.66 -7.29 -2.57
CA ILE A 141 0.68 -6.74 -1.62
C ILE A 141 -0.25 -5.76 -2.34
N PHE A 142 0.28 -4.85 -3.16
CA PHE A 142 -0.52 -3.88 -3.93
C PHE A 142 -1.45 -4.55 -4.95
N ILE A 143 -0.96 -5.55 -5.68
CA ILE A 143 -1.80 -6.32 -6.61
C ILE A 143 -2.93 -7.04 -5.85
N SER A 144 -2.61 -7.63 -4.71
CA SER A 144 -3.60 -8.31 -3.86
C SER A 144 -4.65 -7.34 -3.34
N GLN A 145 -4.24 -6.13 -2.92
CA GLN A 145 -5.13 -5.05 -2.51
C GLN A 145 -6.06 -4.59 -3.61
N LEU A 146 -5.53 -4.34 -4.82
CA LEU A 146 -6.33 -3.96 -5.98
C LEU A 146 -7.38 -5.02 -6.30
N PHE A 147 -7.02 -6.30 -6.25
CA PHE A 147 -7.96 -7.39 -6.49
C PHE A 147 -9.07 -7.44 -5.43
N ILE A 148 -8.71 -7.30 -4.15
CA ILE A 148 -9.69 -7.30 -3.05
C ILE A 148 -10.62 -6.09 -3.13
N LEU A 149 -10.09 -4.89 -3.40
CA LEU A 149 -10.87 -3.66 -3.55
C LEU A 149 -11.79 -3.71 -4.76
N ASN A 150 -11.33 -4.20 -5.91
CA ASN A 150 -12.17 -4.38 -7.10
C ASN A 150 -13.29 -5.39 -6.85
N ARG A 151 -13.00 -6.48 -6.13
CA ARG A 151 -14.03 -7.45 -5.76
C ARG A 151 -15.04 -6.88 -4.77
N TYR A 152 -14.58 -6.06 -3.82
CA TYR A 152 -15.45 -5.35 -2.88
C TYR A 152 -16.34 -4.34 -3.61
N TYR A 153 -15.77 -3.57 -4.55
CA TYR A 153 -16.50 -2.65 -5.43
C TYR A 153 -17.59 -3.35 -6.21
N SER A 154 -17.28 -4.45 -6.90
CA SER A 154 -18.25 -5.20 -7.72
C SER A 154 -19.46 -5.63 -6.89
N HIS A 155 -19.25 -6.09 -5.65
CA HIS A 155 -20.36 -6.47 -4.77
C HIS A 155 -21.13 -5.29 -4.20
N ALA A 156 -20.46 -4.16 -3.92
CA ALA A 156 -21.14 -2.94 -3.50
C ALA A 156 -22.05 -2.42 -4.62
N ALA A 157 -21.57 -2.42 -5.87
CA ALA A 157 -22.33 -2.03 -7.05
C ALA A 157 -23.52 -2.97 -7.33
N GLU A 158 -23.35 -4.29 -7.22
CA GLU A 158 -24.45 -5.25 -7.31
C GLU A 158 -25.52 -4.98 -6.25
N THR A 159 -25.12 -4.67 -5.01
CA THR A 159 -26.06 -4.43 -3.91
C THR A 159 -26.85 -3.14 -4.12
N GLU A 160 -26.23 -2.08 -4.64
CA GLU A 160 -26.94 -0.83 -4.97
C GLU A 160 -27.92 -1.04 -6.13
N ARG A 161 -27.53 -1.84 -7.14
CA ARG A 161 -28.40 -2.17 -8.27
C ARG A 161 -29.62 -3.00 -7.83
N GLU A 162 -29.42 -4.03 -7.01
CA GLU A 162 -30.51 -4.84 -6.44
C GLU A 162 -31.44 -4.02 -5.53
N ALA A 163 -30.97 -2.92 -4.94
CA ALA A 163 -31.78 -2.01 -4.14
C ALA A 163 -32.63 -1.09 -5.03
N LYS A 164 -32.03 -0.51 -6.07
CA LYS A 164 -32.74 0.32 -7.06
C LYS A 164 -33.81 -0.46 -7.82
N GLU A 165 -33.53 -1.70 -8.23
CA GLU A 165 -34.52 -2.56 -8.90
C GLU A 165 -35.71 -2.88 -7.97
N ARG A 166 -35.47 -3.05 -6.67
CA ARG A 166 -36.55 -3.24 -5.68
C ARG A 166 -37.38 -1.99 -5.40
N GLU A 167 -36.79 -0.80 -5.48
CA GLU A 167 -37.55 0.45 -5.37
C GLU A 167 -38.52 0.61 -6.56
N ILE A 168 -38.06 0.29 -7.78
CA ILE A 168 -38.88 0.35 -8.99
C ILE A 168 -40.05 -0.65 -8.91
N ASP A 169 -39.81 -1.89 -8.48
CA ASP A 169 -40.86 -2.91 -8.35
C ASP A 169 -41.92 -2.60 -7.26
N MET A 170 -41.64 -1.69 -6.31
CA MET A 170 -42.61 -1.26 -5.30
C MET A 170 -43.45 -0.06 -5.75
N GLU A 171 -43.06 0.63 -6.82
CA GLU A 171 -43.81 1.76 -7.39
C GLU A 171 -44.84 1.33 -8.45
N PHE A 172 -44.87 0.04 -8.83
CA PHE A 172 -45.82 -0.57 -9.76
C PHE A 172 -46.71 -1.63 -9.08
#